data_AF-A0A645BME6-F1
#
_entry.id   AF-A0A645BME6-F1
#
_cell.length_a   1.000
_cell.length_b   1.000
_cell.length_c   1.000
_cell.angle_alpha   90.00
_cell.angle_beta   90.00
_cell.angle_gamma   90.00
#
_symmetry.space_group_name_H-M   'P 1'
#
loop_
_entity.id
_entity.type
_entity.pdbx_description
1 polymer ?
#
loop_
_entity_poly.entity_id
_entity_poly.type
_entity_poly.pdbx_seq_one_letter_code
_entity_poly.pdbx_strand_id
1 'polypeptide(L)'
;MISLLEADVHRGKAEFLASGGIKTPLDIVKALSLGAKAVGLSGQFLHMVLSDGPEKTAETVEAWKEQITTVMAMLGKKSVAELAQTDLFFQRDILDWCEMRGIDFRQYANRSTK
;
A
#
# COMPACT_ATOMS: atom_id res chain seq x y z
N MET A 1 -6.39 -4.61 -1.50
CA MET A 1 -5.11 -5.20 -1.05
C MET A 1 -4.98 -6.67 -1.39
N ILE A 2 -6.00 -7.52 -1.16
CA ILE A 2 -5.98 -8.94 -1.55
C ILE A 2 -5.57 -9.15 -3.01
N SER A 3 -6.09 -8.35 -3.94
CA SER A 3 -5.74 -8.43 -5.35
C SER A 3 -4.25 -8.21 -5.64
N LEU A 4 -3.51 -7.45 -4.81
CA LEU A 4 -2.06 -7.32 -4.96
C LEU A 4 -1.33 -8.60 -4.55
N LEU A 5 -1.81 -9.31 -3.51
CA LEU A 5 -1.28 -10.62 -3.12
C LEU A 5 -1.51 -11.64 -4.24
N GLU A 6 -2.69 -11.63 -4.86
CA GLU A 6 -2.97 -12.51 -6.00
C GLU A 6 -2.09 -12.20 -7.22
N ALA A 7 -1.83 -10.92 -7.48
CA ALA A 7 -0.98 -10.49 -8.59
C ALA A 7 0.51 -10.82 -8.39
N ASP A 8 0.94 -11.17 -7.17
CA ASP A 8 2.35 -11.40 -6.84
C ASP A 8 2.98 -12.54 -7.64
N VAL A 9 2.19 -13.51 -8.11
CA VAL A 9 2.64 -14.58 -9.03
C VAL A 9 3.22 -14.05 -10.35
N HIS A 10 2.94 -12.79 -10.68
CA HIS A 10 3.45 -12.09 -11.85
C HIS A 10 4.51 -11.03 -11.49
N ARG A 11 5.01 -11.00 -10.25
CA ARG A 11 6.11 -10.13 -9.82
C ARG A 11 7.32 -10.32 -10.73
N GLY A 12 7.89 -9.21 -11.19
CA GLY A 12 9.02 -9.19 -12.14
C GLY A 12 8.65 -9.38 -13.61
N LYS A 13 7.38 -9.66 -13.92
CA LYS A 13 6.87 -9.76 -15.31
C LYS A 13 6.05 -8.55 -15.73
N ALA A 14 5.48 -7.82 -14.77
CA ALA A 14 4.73 -6.59 -14.99
C ALA A 14 4.86 -5.65 -13.79
N GLU A 15 4.54 -4.38 -14.01
CA GLU A 15 4.39 -3.40 -12.94
C GLU A 15 2.93 -3.35 -12.48
N PHE A 16 2.73 -3.36 -11.17
CA PHE A 16 1.39 -3.32 -10.57
C PHE A 16 1.11 -1.95 -10.00
N LEU A 17 -0.07 -1.42 -10.32
CA LEU A 17 -0.59 -0.21 -9.70
C LEU A 17 -1.74 -0.60 -8.78
N ALA A 18 -1.75 -0.08 -7.56
CA ALA A 18 -2.85 -0.28 -6.64
C ALA A 18 -3.90 0.80 -6.88
N SER A 19 -5.15 0.42 -7.08
CA SER A 19 -6.26 1.36 -7.10
C SER A 19 -7.47 0.74 -6.40
N GLY A 20 -8.31 1.59 -5.82
CA GLY A 20 -9.53 1.17 -5.14
C GLY A 20 -9.33 0.83 -3.65
N GLY A 21 -10.27 1.30 -2.82
CA GLY A 21 -10.29 1.01 -1.38
C GLY A 21 -9.26 1.75 -0.53
N ILE A 22 -8.43 2.62 -1.12
CA ILE A 22 -7.46 3.46 -0.42
C ILE A 22 -8.19 4.63 0.24
N LYS A 23 -8.14 4.72 1.57
CA LYS A 23 -8.82 5.77 2.34
C LYS A 23 -7.87 6.59 3.20
N THR A 24 -6.68 6.06 3.48
CA THR A 24 -5.72 6.66 4.40
C THR A 24 -4.29 6.61 3.84
N PRO A 25 -3.39 7.46 4.35
CA PRO A 25 -1.94 7.37 4.06
C PRO A 25 -1.35 6.00 4.35
N LEU A 26 -1.82 5.33 5.42
CA LEU A 26 -1.33 4.01 5.77
C LEU A 26 -1.75 2.94 4.75
N ASP A 27 -2.92 3.07 4.12
CA ASP A 27 -3.33 2.17 3.04
C ASP A 27 -2.41 2.30 1.82
N ILE A 28 -1.96 3.52 1.52
CA ILE A 28 -0.97 3.80 0.47
C ILE A 28 0.34 3.07 0.79
N VAL A 29 0.88 3.26 2.00
CA VAL A 29 2.11 2.59 2.44
C VAL A 29 1.98 1.07 2.37
N LYS A 30 0.87 0.50 2.84
CA LYS A 30 0.61 -0.95 2.77
C LYS A 30 0.60 -1.47 1.33
N ALA A 31 -0.06 -0.76 0.42
CA ALA A 31 -0.09 -1.13 -1.00
C ALA A 31 1.29 -1.09 -1.65
N LEU A 32 2.08 -0.06 -1.37
CA LEU A 32 3.47 0.06 -1.83
C LEU A 32 4.34 -1.06 -1.24
N SER A 33 4.17 -1.37 0.06
CA SER A 33 4.88 -2.47 0.71
C SER A 33 4.48 -3.86 0.19
N LEU A 34 3.28 -4.02 -0.35
CA LEU A 34 2.85 -5.23 -1.04
C LEU A 34 3.48 -5.39 -2.44
N GLY A 35 4.13 -4.35 -2.97
CA GLY A 35 4.85 -4.39 -4.25
C GLY A 35 4.22 -3.54 -5.36
N ALA A 36 3.20 -2.73 -5.06
CA ALA A 36 2.67 -1.77 -6.03
C ALA A 36 3.73 -0.68 -6.33
N LYS A 37 3.82 -0.26 -7.60
CA LYS A 37 4.70 0.81 -8.06
C LYS A 37 4.12 2.20 -7.85
N ALA A 38 2.80 2.33 -7.94
CA ALA A 38 2.08 3.53 -7.56
C ALA A 38 0.69 3.19 -7.01
N VAL A 39 0.08 4.17 -6.34
CA VAL A 39 -1.24 4.05 -5.74
C VAL A 39 -2.14 5.15 -6.28
N GLY A 40 -3.25 4.78 -6.89
CA GLY A 40 -4.26 5.68 -7.44
C GLY A 40 -5.46 5.83 -6.52
N LEU A 41 -5.94 7.07 -6.39
CA LEU A 41 -7.12 7.42 -5.61
C LEU A 41 -8.14 8.14 -6.50
N SER A 42 -9.42 7.80 -6.36
CA SER A 42 -10.52 8.43 -7.10
C SER A 42 -11.63 8.90 -6.16
N GLY A 43 -12.53 8.00 -5.76
CA GLY A 43 -13.72 8.33 -4.96
C GLY A 43 -13.40 9.05 -3.65
N GLN A 44 -12.27 8.74 -3.01
CA GLN A 44 -11.84 9.42 -1.79
C GLN A 44 -11.51 10.90 -2.02
N PHE A 45 -10.80 11.22 -3.12
CA PHE A 45 -10.48 12.60 -3.47
C PHE A 45 -11.73 13.36 -3.88
N LEU A 46 -12.62 12.73 -4.68
CA LEU A 46 -13.91 13.33 -5.03
C LEU A 46 -14.73 13.65 -3.78
N HIS A 47 -14.80 12.73 -2.81
CA HIS A 47 -15.52 12.94 -1.56
C HIS A 47 -14.93 14.10 -0.76
N MET A 48 -13.60 14.19 -0.62
CA MET A 48 -12.94 15.30 0.09
C MET A 48 -13.23 16.64 -0.59
N VAL A 49 -13.11 16.73 -1.93
CA VAL A 49 -13.40 17.97 -2.65
C VAL A 49 -14.85 18.40 -2.45
N LEU A 50 -15.80 17.47 -2.53
CA LEU A 50 -17.23 17.76 -2.34
C LEU A 50 -17.59 18.14 -0.90
N SER A 51 -16.87 17.62 0.10
CA SER A 51 -17.20 17.81 1.52
C SER A 51 -16.46 19.00 2.13
N ASP A 52 -15.18 19.14 1.80
CA ASP A 52 -14.25 20.07 2.45
C ASP A 52 -13.80 21.21 1.52
N GLY A 53 -14.08 21.10 0.21
CA GLY A 53 -13.62 22.05 -0.80
C GLY A 53 -12.21 21.73 -1.34
N PRO A 54 -11.85 22.29 -2.51
CA PRO A 54 -10.59 21.99 -3.17
C PRO A 54 -9.36 22.48 -2.40
N GLU A 55 -9.41 23.63 -1.74
CA GLU A 55 -8.29 24.19 -0.97
C GLU A 55 -7.92 23.29 0.21
N LYS A 56 -8.90 22.95 1.05
CA LYS A 56 -8.70 22.07 2.20
C LYS A 56 -8.33 20.65 1.78
N THR A 57 -8.81 20.20 0.62
CA THR A 57 -8.37 18.92 0.04
C THR A 57 -6.89 18.96 -0.34
N ALA A 58 -6.41 20.06 -0.95
CA ALA A 58 -5.00 20.22 -1.27
C ALA A 58 -4.12 20.21 -0.01
N GLU A 59 -4.52 20.92 1.05
CA GLU A 59 -3.84 20.88 2.36
C GLU A 59 -3.79 19.45 2.93
N THR A 60 -4.90 18.71 2.83
CA THR A 60 -4.97 17.32 3.27
C THR A 60 -4.02 16.42 2.48
N VAL A 61 -3.87 16.64 1.17
CA VAL A 61 -2.93 15.90 0.32
C VAL A 61 -1.49 16.16 0.74
N GLU A 62 -1.12 17.41 1.05
CA GLU A 62 0.22 17.70 1.58
C GLU A 62 0.46 17.04 2.94
N ALA A 63 -0.52 17.11 3.86
CA ALA A 63 -0.45 16.41 5.14
C ALA A 63 -0.32 14.88 4.98
N TRP A 64 -0.96 14.29 3.96
CA TRP A 64 -0.82 12.87 3.65
C TRP A 64 0.59 12.51 3.18
N LYS A 65 1.24 13.37 2.38
CA LYS A 65 2.64 13.17 1.96
C LYS A 65 3.58 13.19 3.16
N GLU A 66 3.37 14.11 4.10
CA GLU A 66 4.11 14.15 5.36
C GLU A 66 3.91 12.86 6.16
N GLN A 67 2.66 12.43 6.35
CA GLN A 67 2.35 11.19 7.07
C GLN A 67 2.98 9.95 6.42
N ILE A 68 2.96 9.84 5.09
CA ILE A 68 3.65 8.75 4.36
C ILE A 68 5.14 8.79 4.67
N THR A 69 5.76 9.97 4.64
CA THR A 69 7.18 10.15 4.93
C THR A 69 7.51 9.78 6.38
N THR A 70 6.65 10.14 7.34
CA THR A 70 6.79 9.75 8.75
C THR A 70 6.73 8.22 8.90
N VAL A 71 5.77 7.56 8.25
CA VAL A 71 5.68 6.09 8.30
C VAL A 71 6.91 5.44 7.67
N MET A 72 7.39 5.95 6.54
CA MET A 72 8.63 5.49 5.91
C MET A 72 9.83 5.63 6.84
N ALA A 73 9.96 6.75 7.56
CA ALA A 73 11.02 6.97 8.54
C ALA A 73 10.95 5.97 9.70
N MET A 74 9.75 5.68 10.23
CA MET A 74 9.55 4.66 11.26
C MET A 74 9.92 3.24 10.78
N LEU A 75 9.71 2.96 9.49
CA LEU A 75 10.09 1.70 8.85
C LEU A 75 11.56 1.66 8.40
N GLY A 76 12.32 2.74 8.60
CA GLY A 76 13.71 2.86 8.18
C GLY A 76 13.90 2.86 6.65
N LYS A 77 12.89 3.27 5.88
CA LYS A 77 12.92 3.26 4.41
C LYS A 77 13.14 4.67 3.86
N LYS A 78 14.17 4.86 3.03
CA LYS A 78 14.56 6.17 2.48
C LYS A 78 13.88 6.50 1.16
N SER A 79 13.32 5.50 0.49
CA SER A 79 12.63 5.66 -0.77
C SER A 79 11.36 4.80 -0.84
N VAL A 80 10.41 5.21 -1.68
CA VAL A 80 9.17 4.44 -1.91
C VAL A 80 9.48 3.03 -2.40
N ALA A 81 10.54 2.85 -3.19
CA ALA A 81 10.95 1.53 -3.68
C ALA A 81 11.36 0.58 -2.54
N GLU A 82 11.98 1.09 -1.49
CA GLU A 82 12.43 0.28 -0.34
C GLU A 82 11.26 -0.20 0.53
N LEU A 83 10.06 0.37 0.42
CA LEU A 83 8.86 -0.12 1.12
C LEU A 83 8.52 -1.57 0.74
N ALA A 84 8.88 -2.01 -0.47
CA ALA A 84 8.70 -3.39 -0.90
C ALA A 84 9.57 -4.41 -0.13
N GLN A 85 10.50 -3.94 0.71
CA GLN A 85 11.34 -4.74 1.60
C GLN A 85 10.86 -4.68 3.07
N THR A 86 9.68 -4.12 3.33
CA THR A 86 9.11 -4.07 4.69
C THR A 86 8.52 -5.43 5.06
N ASP A 87 8.77 -5.89 6.29
CA ASP A 87 8.11 -7.10 6.80
C ASP A 87 6.61 -6.86 6.97
N LEU A 88 5.78 -7.77 6.45
CA LEU A 88 4.34 -7.68 6.58
C LEU A 88 3.78 -8.89 7.31
N PHE A 89 2.83 -8.59 8.19
CA PHE A 89 2.02 -9.55 8.93
C PHE A 89 0.56 -9.34 8.55
N PHE A 90 -0.15 -10.42 8.33
CA PHE A 90 -1.55 -10.40 7.87
C PHE A 90 -2.47 -10.96 8.94
N GLN A 91 -3.70 -10.48 8.95
CA GLN A 91 -4.78 -11.05 9.75
C GLN A 91 -5.17 -12.43 9.23
N ARG A 92 -5.82 -13.22 10.09
CA ARG A 92 -6.11 -14.64 9.82
C ARG A 92 -6.97 -14.85 8.56
N ASP A 93 -7.95 -13.99 8.34
CA ASP A 93 -8.82 -14.00 7.17
C ASP A 93 -8.05 -13.87 5.84
N ILE A 94 -7.03 -13.01 5.80
CA ILE A 94 -6.14 -12.86 4.64
C ILE A 94 -5.27 -14.11 4.47
N LEU A 95 -4.79 -14.69 5.56
CA LEU A 95 -4.00 -15.93 5.50
C LEU A 95 -4.83 -17.09 4.95
N ASP A 96 -6.06 -17.27 5.42
CA ASP A 96 -6.98 -18.28 4.94
C ASP A 96 -7.26 -18.09 3.42
N TRP A 97 -7.44 -16.84 2.97
CA TRP A 97 -7.55 -16.53 1.54
C TRP A 97 -6.29 -16.97 0.75
N CYS A 98 -5.11 -16.62 1.25
CA CYS A 98 -3.84 -17.00 0.61
C CYS A 98 -3.69 -18.53 0.53
N GLU A 99 -4.05 -19.27 1.59
CA GLU A 99 -4.02 -20.73 1.61
C GLU A 99 -4.97 -21.32 0.56
N MET A 100 -6.22 -20.84 0.49
CA MET A 100 -7.20 -21.29 -0.49
C MET A 100 -6.78 -21.02 -1.95
N ARG A 101 -5.98 -19.96 -2.17
CA ARG A 101 -5.53 -19.53 -3.50
C ARG A 101 -4.11 -19.98 -3.83
N GLY A 102 -3.43 -20.69 -2.93
CA GLY A 102 -2.06 -21.16 -3.12
C GLY A 102 -1.01 -20.04 -3.18
N ILE A 103 -1.25 -18.92 -2.48
CA ILE A 103 -0.34 -17.78 -2.42
C ILE A 103 0.62 -17.98 -1.25
N ASP A 104 1.92 -18.02 -1.53
CA ASP A 104 2.93 -18.08 -0.46
C ASP A 104 3.05 -16.72 0.23
N PHE A 105 2.33 -16.55 1.34
CA PHE A 105 2.38 -15.32 2.14
C PHE A 105 3.60 -15.26 3.06
N ARG A 106 4.33 -16.36 3.28
CA ARG A 106 5.46 -16.40 4.23
C ARG A 106 6.64 -15.57 3.73
N GLN A 107 6.76 -15.42 2.40
CA GLN A 107 7.77 -14.58 1.78
C GLN A 107 7.72 -13.11 2.21
N TYR A 108 6.57 -12.61 2.69
CA TYR A 108 6.41 -11.23 3.10
C TYR A 108 6.89 -10.93 4.53
N ALA A 109 7.04 -11.96 5.37
CA ALA A 109 7.31 -11.79 6.80
C ALA A 109 8.78 -11.46 7.14
N ASN A 110 9.73 -11.80 6.25
CA ASN A 110 11.18 -11.64 6.48
C ASN A 110 11.87 -11.04 5.25
N ARG A 111 11.45 -9.84 4.84
CA ARG A 111 12.02 -9.07 3.72
C ARG A 111 13.01 -8.01 4.16
N SER A 112 12.96 -7.58 5.42
CA SER A 112 13.88 -6.58 5.97
C SER A 112 15.30 -7.13 6.20
N THR A 113 15.42 -8.45 6.33
CA THR A 113 16.67 -9.17 6.58
C THR A 113 17.41 -9.59 5.31
N LYS A 114 16.87 -9.27 4.13
CA LYS A 114 17.48 -9.57 2.83
C LYS A 114 18.26 -8.40 2.27
#